data_AF-A0A9X0B9W3-F1
#
_entry.id   AF-A0A9X0B9W3-F1
#
_cell.length_a   1.000
_cell.length_b   1.000
_cell.length_c   1.000
_cell.angle_alpha   90.00
_cell.angle_beta   90.00
_cell.angle_gamma   90.00
#
_symmetry.space_group_name_H-M   'P 1'
#
loop_
_entity.id
_entity.type
_entity.pdbx_description
1 polymer ?
#
loop_
_entity_poly.entity_id
_entity_poly.type
_entity_poly.pdbx_seq_one_letter_code
_entity_poly.pdbx_strand_id
1 'polypeptide(L)'
;MLPCQADVDFLLSSSHGWWLIQQHMMVHLPNSIENDFQGLFNVNAVAKGHPITIAKLLLCVAICIQQLAPEIDMSKLQMKSPPREIMNNIVDFLIRNVTSDDDITGSIEGVEYLALQGVYEVNAGNLRKSWLSFRKALAISALLGLHRVAVRTSKESPDLKETKRHYLLYQVSRGERYLSTLLGVPSGTGSGMLPFDDTADWLSPEDRYHKHLYDIAGLILARNQEDYTHSFSTTQIIGEKT
;
A
#
# COMPACT_ATOMS: atom_id res chain seq x y z
N MET A 1 -10.96 5.51 -20.49
CA MET A 1 -10.03 6.65 -20.33
C MET A 1 -8.64 6.12 -19.94
N LEU A 2 -8.04 5.29 -20.79
CA LEU A 2 -6.66 4.88 -20.55
C LEU A 2 -5.72 5.98 -21.07
N PRO A 3 -4.74 6.45 -20.28
CA PRO A 3 -3.71 7.35 -20.79
C PRO A 3 -2.88 6.66 -21.89
N CYS A 4 -2.26 7.44 -22.77
CA CYS A 4 -1.34 6.85 -23.74
C CYS A 4 -0.06 6.39 -23.05
N GLN A 5 0.67 5.46 -23.67
CA GLN A 5 1.92 4.94 -23.10
C GLN A 5 2.94 6.05 -22.82
N ALA A 6 3.06 7.03 -23.73
CA ALA A 6 3.98 8.15 -23.58
C ALA A 6 3.69 8.99 -22.32
N ASP A 7 2.41 9.22 -21.99
CA ASP A 7 2.02 9.94 -20.77
C ASP A 7 2.37 9.14 -19.52
N VAL A 8 2.12 7.82 -19.53
CA VAL A 8 2.46 6.93 -18.42
C VAL A 8 3.97 6.94 -18.18
N ASP A 9 4.77 6.75 -19.23
CA ASP A 9 6.24 6.74 -19.13
C ASP A 9 6.78 8.08 -18.63
N PHE A 10 6.21 9.19 -19.13
CA PHE A 10 6.59 10.53 -18.68
C PHE A 10 6.27 10.75 -17.20
N LEU A 11 5.06 10.41 -16.76
CA LEU A 11 4.66 10.54 -15.35
C LEU A 11 5.51 9.67 -14.41
N LEU A 12 5.85 8.45 -14.84
CA LEU A 12 6.71 7.56 -14.05
C LEU A 12 8.13 8.10 -13.93
N SER A 13 8.69 8.60 -15.03
CA SER A 13 10.05 9.17 -15.01
C SER A 13 10.15 10.50 -14.26
N SER A 14 9.05 11.25 -14.18
CA SER A 14 9.04 12.60 -13.60
C SER A 14 8.53 12.65 -12.15
N SER A 15 7.83 11.61 -11.68
CA SER A 15 7.30 11.58 -10.31
C SER A 15 8.21 10.80 -9.37
N HIS A 16 8.58 11.43 -8.24
CA HIS A 16 9.35 10.72 -7.21
C HIS A 16 8.54 9.66 -6.49
N GLY A 17 7.22 9.77 -6.43
CA GLY A 17 6.48 8.79 -5.64
C GLY A 17 6.05 7.53 -6.39
N TRP A 18 6.52 7.34 -7.63
CA TRP A 18 6.79 5.98 -8.12
C TRP A 18 7.72 5.23 -7.16
N TRP A 19 8.80 5.86 -6.69
CA TRP A 19 9.69 5.25 -5.70
C TRP A 19 8.92 4.89 -4.43
N LEU A 20 7.97 5.72 -4.02
CA LEU A 20 7.13 5.49 -2.83
C LEU A 20 6.14 4.33 -3.05
N ILE A 21 5.53 4.21 -4.23
CA ILE A 21 4.70 3.04 -4.61
C ILE A 21 5.56 1.77 -4.65
N GLN A 22 6.71 1.83 -5.31
CA GLN A 22 7.64 0.72 -5.45
C GLN A 22 8.13 0.25 -4.07
N GLN A 23 8.47 1.19 -3.19
CA GLN A 23 9.04 0.91 -1.88
C GLN A 23 7.99 0.58 -0.80
N HIS A 24 6.73 0.99 -0.96
CA HIS A 24 5.71 0.71 0.06
C HIS A 24 4.71 -0.36 -0.37
N MET A 25 4.69 -0.76 -1.65
CA MET A 25 3.81 -1.84 -2.12
C MET A 25 4.57 -3.02 -2.72
N MET A 26 5.83 -2.84 -3.13
CA MET A 26 6.50 -3.79 -4.04
C MET A 26 7.98 -4.02 -3.71
N VAL A 27 8.36 -4.06 -2.42
CA VAL A 27 9.76 -4.26 -1.99
C VAL A 27 10.12 -5.74 -2.01
N HIS A 28 10.95 -6.05 -3.00
CA HIS A 28 11.84 -7.20 -3.12
C HIS A 28 11.24 -8.56 -3.55
N LEU A 29 11.54 -8.92 -4.81
CA LEU A 29 12.22 -10.19 -5.09
C LEU A 29 13.30 -9.97 -6.18
N PRO A 30 14.37 -10.79 -6.23
CA PRO A 30 15.55 -10.55 -7.05
C PRO A 30 15.20 -10.66 -8.52
N ASN A 31 15.61 -9.66 -9.32
CA ASN A 31 15.93 -9.63 -10.77
C ASN A 31 15.09 -10.45 -11.77
N SER A 32 14.03 -11.14 -11.35
CA SER A 32 13.28 -12.14 -12.12
C SER A 32 11.85 -11.69 -12.42
N ILE A 33 11.51 -10.45 -12.03
CA ILE A 33 10.16 -9.89 -12.19
C ILE A 33 10.20 -8.45 -12.71
N GLU A 34 11.28 -8.03 -13.39
CA GLU A 34 11.18 -6.85 -14.27
C GLU A 34 9.97 -6.98 -15.23
N ASN A 35 9.56 -8.21 -15.55
CA ASN A 35 8.42 -8.53 -16.43
C ASN A 35 7.03 -8.17 -15.86
N ASP A 36 6.70 -8.42 -14.58
CA ASP A 36 5.37 -8.02 -14.03
C ASP A 36 5.30 -6.49 -13.86
N PHE A 37 6.42 -5.85 -13.49
CA PHE A 37 6.52 -4.40 -13.33
C PHE A 37 6.35 -3.67 -14.66
N GLN A 38 7.07 -4.11 -15.70
CA GLN A 38 6.84 -3.61 -17.06
C GLN A 38 5.41 -3.90 -17.53
N GLY A 39 4.83 -5.03 -17.11
CA GLY A 39 3.45 -5.40 -17.41
C GLY A 39 2.41 -4.41 -16.86
N LEU A 40 2.55 -3.94 -15.61
CA LEU A 40 1.57 -3.03 -15.00
C LEU A 40 1.53 -1.64 -15.66
N PHE A 41 2.65 -1.17 -16.22
CA PHE A 41 2.73 0.13 -16.88
C PHE A 41 2.65 0.06 -18.40
N ASN A 42 2.64 -1.15 -18.95
CA ASN A 42 2.35 -1.35 -20.37
C ASN A 42 0.84 -1.24 -20.61
N VAL A 43 0.41 -0.08 -21.09
CA VAL A 43 -1.00 0.24 -21.35
C VAL A 43 -1.66 -0.80 -22.26
N ASN A 44 -0.95 -1.30 -23.28
CA ASN A 44 -1.48 -2.30 -24.21
C ASN A 44 -1.68 -3.67 -23.57
N ALA A 45 -0.78 -4.07 -22.67
CA ALA A 45 -0.91 -5.31 -21.91
C ALA A 45 -2.07 -5.21 -20.90
N VAL A 46 -2.11 -4.11 -20.14
CA VAL A 46 -3.13 -3.86 -19.12
C VAL A 46 -4.52 -3.75 -19.73
N ALA A 47 -4.67 -3.10 -20.89
CA ALA A 47 -5.95 -2.96 -21.58
C ALA A 47 -6.60 -4.31 -21.97
N LYS A 48 -5.81 -5.38 -22.08
CA LYS A 48 -6.28 -6.75 -22.39
C LYS A 48 -6.47 -7.61 -21.14
N GLY A 49 -6.10 -7.10 -19.97
CA GLY A 49 -6.12 -7.82 -18.71
C GLY A 49 -7.45 -7.70 -17.95
N HIS A 50 -7.42 -8.12 -16.69
CA HIS A 50 -8.56 -8.01 -15.77
C HIS A 50 -8.85 -6.53 -15.43
N PRO A 51 -10.11 -6.12 -15.22
CA PRO A 51 -10.47 -4.74 -14.84
C PRO A 51 -9.69 -4.19 -13.65
N ILE A 52 -9.36 -5.05 -12.68
CA ILE A 52 -8.55 -4.65 -11.51
C ILE A 52 -7.12 -4.22 -11.88
N THR A 53 -6.56 -4.78 -12.95
CA THR A 53 -5.22 -4.39 -13.44
C THR A 53 -5.27 -3.00 -14.05
N ILE A 54 -6.32 -2.70 -14.81
CA ILE A 54 -6.58 -1.35 -15.33
C ILE A 54 -6.76 -0.37 -14.16
N ALA A 55 -7.50 -0.77 -13.13
CA ALA A 55 -7.73 0.06 -11.94
C ALA A 55 -6.43 0.42 -11.22
N LYS A 56 -5.55 -0.57 -11.01
CA LYS A 56 -4.22 -0.35 -10.41
C LYS A 56 -3.37 0.62 -11.24
N LEU A 57 -3.29 0.44 -12.56
CA LEU A 57 -2.56 1.35 -13.45
C LEU A 57 -3.09 2.78 -13.33
N LEU A 58 -4.40 2.97 -13.42
CA LEU A 58 -5.03 4.29 -13.33
C LEU A 58 -4.74 4.95 -11.98
N LEU A 59 -4.75 4.18 -10.89
CA LEU A 59 -4.46 4.70 -9.55
C LEU A 59 -2.99 5.06 -9.38
N CYS A 60 -2.06 4.27 -9.93
CA CYS A 60 -0.65 4.65 -10.00
C CYS A 60 -0.47 5.96 -10.76
N VAL A 61 -1.13 6.13 -11.91
CA VAL A 61 -1.12 7.39 -12.68
C VAL A 61 -1.64 8.55 -11.84
N ALA A 62 -2.74 8.36 -11.09
CA ALA A 62 -3.28 9.40 -10.20
C ALA A 62 -2.28 9.78 -9.09
N ILE A 63 -1.61 8.81 -8.48
CA ILE A 63 -0.58 9.05 -7.45
C ILE A 63 0.64 9.76 -8.05
N CYS A 64 1.11 9.35 -9.23
CA CYS A 64 2.19 10.03 -9.93
C CYS A 64 1.85 11.50 -10.19
N ILE A 65 0.61 11.80 -10.59
CA ILE A 65 0.11 13.17 -10.78
C ILE A 65 0.12 13.96 -9.45
N GLN A 66 -0.30 13.36 -8.32
CA GLN A 66 -0.25 14.02 -7.00
C GLN A 66 1.17 14.46 -6.60
N GLN A 67 2.18 13.77 -7.11
CA GLN A 67 3.58 13.91 -6.69
C GLN A 67 4.45 14.61 -7.74
N LEU A 68 3.83 15.18 -8.78
CA LEU A 68 4.55 16.00 -9.76
C LEU A 68 5.13 17.23 -9.08
N ALA A 69 6.42 17.45 -9.27
CA ALA A 69 7.06 18.69 -8.85
C ALA A 69 6.47 19.89 -9.62
N PRO A 70 6.30 21.06 -8.98
CA PRO A 70 5.74 22.26 -9.61
C PRO A 70 6.48 22.70 -10.88
N GLU A 71 7.75 22.35 -11.00
CA GLU A 71 8.65 22.74 -12.09
C GLU A 71 8.55 21.83 -13.33
N ILE A 72 7.75 20.77 -13.26
CA ILE A 72 7.60 19.83 -14.36
C ILE A 72 6.89 20.50 -15.54
N ASP A 73 7.54 20.39 -16.71
CA ASP A 73 6.99 20.87 -17.97
C ASP A 73 5.79 20.01 -18.41
N MET A 74 4.60 20.48 -18.06
CA MET A 74 3.33 19.83 -18.38
C MET A 74 3.02 19.81 -19.89
N SER A 75 3.74 20.57 -20.72
CA SER A 75 3.54 20.56 -22.18
C SER A 75 3.95 19.23 -22.83
N LYS A 76 4.71 18.41 -22.12
CA LYS A 76 5.13 17.06 -22.55
C LYS A 76 4.04 16.01 -22.42
N LEU A 77 2.97 16.29 -21.66
CA LEU A 77 1.80 15.42 -21.55
C LEU A 77 0.90 15.61 -22.77
N GLN A 78 0.52 14.50 -23.41
CA GLN A 78 -0.44 14.45 -24.52
C GLN A 78 -1.90 14.42 -24.04
N MET A 79 -2.09 14.54 -22.72
CA MET A 79 -3.38 14.58 -22.05
C MET A 79 -4.23 15.76 -22.52
N LYS A 80 -5.50 15.49 -22.88
CA LYS A 80 -6.44 16.53 -23.37
C LYS A 80 -6.97 17.46 -22.28
N SER A 81 -6.91 17.03 -21.02
CA SER A 81 -7.39 17.77 -19.86
C SER A 81 -6.24 18.01 -18.89
N PRO A 82 -6.32 19.02 -18.01
CA PRO A 82 -5.33 19.26 -16.97
C PRO A 82 -5.10 18.00 -16.11
N PRO A 83 -3.85 17.68 -15.70
CA PRO A 83 -3.54 16.46 -14.95
C PRO A 83 -4.38 16.28 -13.68
N ARG A 84 -4.63 17.37 -12.95
CA ARG A 84 -5.46 17.35 -11.74
C ARG A 84 -6.91 16.96 -12.01
N GLU A 85 -7.47 17.40 -13.13
CA GLU A 85 -8.82 17.02 -13.54
C GLU A 85 -8.87 15.53 -13.89
N ILE A 86 -7.85 15.04 -14.61
CA ILE A 86 -7.73 13.62 -14.96
C ILE A 86 -7.60 12.75 -13.71
N MET A 87 -6.75 13.15 -12.77
CA MET A 87 -6.60 12.48 -11.48
C MET A 87 -7.94 12.37 -10.73
N ASN A 88 -8.70 13.47 -10.61
CA ASN A 88 -10.01 13.45 -9.97
C ASN A 88 -10.99 12.53 -10.71
N ASN A 89 -11.06 12.64 -12.04
CA ASN A 89 -11.94 11.82 -12.87
C ASN A 89 -11.62 10.32 -12.75
N ILE A 90 -10.32 9.97 -12.71
CA ILE A 90 -9.87 8.60 -12.48
C ILE A 90 -10.38 8.10 -11.12
N VAL A 91 -10.13 8.85 -10.06
CA VAL A 91 -10.46 8.41 -8.69
C VAL A 91 -11.97 8.27 -8.51
N ASP A 92 -12.75 9.24 -9.00
CA ASP A 92 -14.22 9.17 -8.96
C ASP A 92 -14.76 7.97 -9.74
N PHE A 93 -14.17 7.67 -10.90
CA PHE A 93 -14.52 6.49 -11.68
C PHE A 93 -14.21 5.19 -10.92
N LEU A 94 -13.01 5.09 -10.35
CA LEU A 94 -12.56 3.90 -9.62
C LEU A 94 -13.38 3.64 -8.36
N ILE A 95 -13.73 4.68 -7.59
CA ILE A 95 -14.57 4.54 -6.40
C ILE A 95 -15.95 3.97 -6.78
N ARG A 96 -16.55 4.48 -7.86
CA ARG A 96 -17.91 4.07 -8.28
C ARG A 96 -17.95 2.67 -8.89
N ASN A 97 -16.92 2.28 -9.65
CA ASN A 97 -16.96 1.07 -10.48
C ASN A 97 -16.08 -0.08 -9.96
N VAL A 98 -15.13 0.19 -9.05
CA VAL A 98 -14.17 -0.81 -8.56
C VAL A 98 -14.30 -0.96 -7.05
N THR A 99 -14.11 0.12 -6.28
CA THR A 99 -14.11 0.03 -4.80
C THR A 99 -15.46 -0.44 -4.24
N SER A 100 -16.56 -0.11 -4.92
CA SER A 100 -17.93 -0.48 -4.54
C SER A 100 -18.33 -1.90 -4.93
N ASP A 101 -17.48 -2.61 -5.69
CA ASP A 101 -17.73 -3.98 -6.15
C ASP A 101 -16.83 -4.95 -5.37
N ASP A 102 -17.46 -5.75 -4.50
CA ASP A 102 -16.75 -6.72 -3.67
C ASP A 102 -16.25 -7.94 -4.46
N ASP A 103 -16.86 -8.26 -5.61
CA ASP A 103 -16.38 -9.34 -6.48
C ASP A 103 -15.07 -8.93 -7.16
N ILE A 104 -14.93 -7.65 -7.52
CA ILE A 104 -13.69 -7.11 -8.08
C ILE A 104 -12.61 -6.94 -7.00
N THR A 105 -12.98 -6.48 -5.80
CA THR A 105 -12.01 -6.19 -4.74
C THR A 105 -11.64 -7.40 -3.88
N GLY A 106 -12.39 -8.50 -3.97
CA GLY A 106 -12.20 -9.73 -3.19
C GLY A 106 -11.01 -10.62 -3.59
N SER A 107 -10.08 -10.13 -4.43
CA SER A 107 -8.89 -10.86 -4.87
C SER A 107 -7.59 -10.30 -4.27
N ILE A 108 -6.45 -10.97 -4.49
CA ILE A 108 -5.13 -10.47 -4.08
C ILE A 108 -4.82 -9.14 -4.78
N GLU A 109 -5.12 -9.04 -6.07
CA GLU A 109 -4.99 -7.81 -6.86
C GLU A 109 -5.95 -6.72 -6.36
N GLY A 110 -7.10 -7.11 -5.82
CA GLY A 110 -8.02 -6.22 -5.13
C GLY A 110 -7.44 -5.65 -3.82
N VAL A 111 -6.72 -6.46 -3.06
CA VAL A 111 -5.96 -6.00 -1.87
C VAL A 111 -4.88 -5.00 -2.27
N GLU A 112 -4.11 -5.28 -3.33
CA GLU A 112 -3.12 -4.33 -3.86
C GLU A 112 -3.77 -3.00 -4.31
N TYR A 113 -4.90 -3.08 -5.00
CA TYR A 113 -5.68 -1.91 -5.41
C TYR A 113 -6.15 -1.09 -4.21
N LEU A 114 -6.72 -1.73 -3.18
CA LEU A 114 -7.16 -1.03 -1.97
C LEU A 114 -5.98 -0.42 -1.21
N ALA A 115 -4.84 -1.09 -1.16
CA ALA A 115 -3.64 -0.53 -0.58
C ALA A 115 -3.22 0.76 -1.33
N LEU A 116 -3.20 0.73 -2.67
CA LEU A 116 -2.90 1.91 -3.51
C LEU A 116 -3.91 3.04 -3.28
N GLN A 117 -5.19 2.69 -3.08
CA GLN A 117 -6.23 3.66 -2.78
C GLN A 117 -6.00 4.30 -1.41
N GLY A 118 -5.58 3.51 -0.42
CA GLY A 118 -5.13 3.99 0.87
C GLY A 118 -4.01 5.03 0.73
N VAL A 119 -2.98 4.74 -0.06
CA VAL A 119 -1.86 5.68 -0.31
C VAL A 119 -2.33 6.97 -0.98
N TYR A 120 -3.16 6.88 -2.02
CA TYR A 120 -3.73 8.05 -2.68
C TYR A 120 -4.47 8.96 -1.68
N GLU A 121 -5.27 8.37 -0.80
CA GLU A 121 -6.04 9.12 0.20
C GLU A 121 -5.15 9.73 1.30
N VAL A 122 -4.03 9.08 1.67
CA VAL A 122 -3.02 9.70 2.56
C VAL A 122 -2.43 10.94 1.88
N ASN A 123 -1.98 10.82 0.63
CA ASN A 123 -1.40 11.94 -0.13
C ASN A 123 -2.39 13.09 -0.30
N ALA A 124 -3.69 12.79 -0.42
CA ALA A 124 -4.76 13.77 -0.49
C ALA A 124 -5.13 14.39 0.88
N GLY A 125 -4.53 13.93 1.99
CA GLY A 125 -4.86 14.37 3.35
C GLY A 125 -6.14 13.74 3.95
N ASN A 126 -6.75 12.79 3.26
CA ASN A 126 -7.99 12.14 3.67
C ASN A 126 -7.73 10.91 4.55
N LEU A 127 -7.12 11.13 5.72
CA LEU A 127 -6.64 10.05 6.61
C LEU A 127 -7.71 9.02 6.99
N ARG A 128 -8.96 9.46 7.22
CA ARG A 128 -10.08 8.55 7.55
C ARG A 128 -10.47 7.65 6.37
N LYS A 129 -10.48 8.17 5.14
CA LYS A 129 -10.77 7.38 3.94
C LYS A 129 -9.66 6.37 3.67
N SER A 130 -8.41 6.82 3.84
CA SER A 130 -7.25 5.95 3.75
C SER A 130 -7.33 4.80 4.75
N TRP A 131 -7.64 5.10 6.02
CA TRP A 131 -7.80 4.10 7.07
C TRP A 131 -8.90 3.08 6.74
N LEU A 132 -10.05 3.51 6.24
CA LEU A 132 -11.13 2.61 5.79
C LEU A 132 -10.66 1.70 4.65
N SER A 133 -9.88 2.22 3.71
CA SER A 133 -9.34 1.46 2.57
C SER A 133 -8.38 0.36 3.05
N PHE A 134 -7.42 0.70 3.91
CA PHE A 134 -6.52 -0.29 4.52
C PHE A 134 -7.27 -1.29 5.41
N ARG A 135 -8.30 -0.85 6.14
CA ARG A 135 -9.15 -1.74 6.95
C ARG A 135 -9.90 -2.76 6.09
N LYS A 136 -10.47 -2.32 4.95
CA LYS A 136 -11.09 -3.23 3.96
C LYS A 136 -10.06 -4.21 3.40
N ALA A 137 -8.89 -3.73 3.03
CA ALA A 137 -7.79 -4.57 2.52
C ALA A 137 -7.35 -5.64 3.55
N LEU A 138 -7.27 -5.30 4.85
CA LEU A 138 -6.99 -6.27 5.91
C LEU A 138 -8.06 -7.36 6.02
N ALA A 139 -9.33 -6.97 5.98
CA ALA A 139 -10.44 -7.92 6.06
C ALA A 139 -10.40 -8.92 4.89
N ILE A 140 -10.21 -8.42 3.66
CA ILE A 140 -10.10 -9.27 2.47
C ILE A 140 -8.85 -10.16 2.55
N SER A 141 -7.71 -9.62 3.00
CA SER A 141 -6.49 -10.41 3.20
C SER A 141 -6.69 -11.55 4.20
N ALA A 142 -7.49 -11.32 5.26
CA ALA A 142 -7.83 -12.36 6.23
C ALA A 142 -8.69 -13.47 5.58
N LEU A 143 -9.70 -13.10 4.80
CA LEU A 143 -10.56 -14.05 4.07
C LEU A 143 -9.77 -14.87 3.05
N LEU A 144 -8.79 -14.25 2.38
CA LEU A 144 -7.86 -14.91 1.46
C LEU A 144 -6.78 -15.75 2.17
N GLY A 145 -6.74 -15.73 3.50
CA GLY A 145 -5.83 -16.56 4.29
C GLY A 145 -4.38 -16.07 4.36
N LEU A 146 -4.09 -14.82 3.96
CA LEU A 146 -2.72 -14.27 3.93
C LEU A 146 -2.05 -14.23 5.31
N HIS A 147 -2.83 -14.22 6.40
CA HIS A 147 -2.35 -14.25 7.78
C HIS A 147 -1.78 -15.62 8.21
N ARG A 148 -2.13 -16.71 7.51
CA ARG A 148 -1.75 -18.09 7.91
C ARG A 148 -0.35 -18.50 7.46
N VAL A 149 0.27 -17.64 6.67
CA VAL A 149 1.38 -17.98 5.80
C VAL A 149 2.69 -18.06 6.62
N ALA A 150 2.78 -17.32 7.73
CA ALA A 150 3.95 -17.32 8.60
C ALA A 150 4.11 -18.60 9.43
N VAL A 151 3.07 -19.44 9.47
CA VAL A 151 3.10 -20.74 10.16
C VAL A 151 3.79 -21.80 9.31
N ARG A 152 4.00 -21.56 8.00
CA ARG A 152 4.46 -22.57 7.03
C ARG A 152 5.92 -22.44 6.58
N THR A 153 6.66 -21.43 7.03
CA THR A 153 8.08 -21.23 6.67
C THR A 153 9.02 -22.23 7.39
N SER A 154 8.58 -23.46 7.59
CA SER A 154 9.47 -24.57 7.94
C SER A 154 10.06 -25.17 6.67
N LYS A 155 11.37 -24.94 6.49
CA LYS A 155 12.34 -25.73 5.71
C LYS A 155 12.14 -25.77 4.18
N GLU A 156 13.20 -25.36 3.49
CA GLU A 156 13.48 -25.52 2.05
C GLU A 156 12.83 -24.49 1.11
N SER A 157 13.53 -23.37 0.91
CA SER A 157 13.31 -22.27 -0.06
C SER A 157 11.98 -21.50 0.05
N PRO A 158 11.99 -20.18 0.26
CA PRO A 158 10.75 -19.40 0.29
C PRO A 158 10.10 -19.37 -1.12
N ASP A 159 8.85 -19.82 -1.23
CA ASP A 159 8.05 -19.59 -2.44
C ASP A 159 7.88 -18.09 -2.65
N LEU A 160 8.34 -17.61 -3.80
CA LEU A 160 8.23 -16.22 -4.22
C LEU A 160 6.82 -15.66 -4.05
N LYS A 161 5.79 -16.44 -4.42
CA LYS A 161 4.40 -15.99 -4.32
C LYS A 161 3.96 -15.82 -2.88
N GLU A 162 4.46 -16.69 -2.00
CA GLU A 162 4.20 -16.69 -0.58
C GLU A 162 4.85 -15.49 0.12
N THR A 163 6.10 -15.16 -0.26
CA THR A 163 6.79 -13.95 0.20
C THR A 163 6.06 -12.68 -0.21
N LYS A 164 5.62 -12.57 -1.47
CA LYS A 164 4.84 -11.41 -1.96
C LYS A 164 3.56 -11.19 -1.17
N ARG A 165 2.82 -12.26 -0.87
CA ARG A 165 1.57 -12.21 -0.10
C ARG A 165 1.77 -11.73 1.33
N HIS A 166 2.81 -12.21 2.00
CA HIS A 166 3.19 -11.73 3.32
C HIS A 166 3.56 -10.26 3.32
N TYR A 167 4.38 -9.87 2.35
CA TYR A 167 4.80 -8.49 2.22
C TYR A 167 3.60 -7.56 2.00
N LEU A 168 2.67 -7.92 1.11
CA LEU A 168 1.43 -7.18 0.91
C LEU A 168 0.62 -7.04 2.21
N LEU A 169 0.45 -8.14 2.96
CA LEU A 169 -0.25 -8.10 4.24
C LEU A 169 0.46 -7.19 5.26
N TYR A 170 1.79 -7.25 5.33
CA TYR A 170 2.58 -6.37 6.19
C TYR A 170 2.37 -4.90 5.83
N GLN A 171 2.40 -4.56 4.54
CA GLN A 171 2.22 -3.19 4.08
C GLN A 171 0.84 -2.62 4.39
N VAL A 172 -0.19 -3.41 4.13
CA VAL A 172 -1.57 -3.04 4.47
C VAL A 172 -1.72 -2.88 5.99
N SER A 173 -1.15 -3.81 6.77
CA SER A 173 -1.17 -3.76 8.23
C SER A 173 -0.45 -2.52 8.77
N ARG A 174 0.69 -2.16 8.17
CA ARG A 174 1.48 -0.99 8.55
C ARG A 174 0.72 0.30 8.31
N GLY A 175 0.17 0.48 7.11
CA GLY A 175 -0.65 1.65 6.78
C GLY A 175 -1.86 1.79 7.71
N GLU A 176 -2.57 0.69 7.94
CA GLU A 176 -3.74 0.66 8.85
C GLU A 176 -3.37 1.01 10.29
N ARG A 177 -2.28 0.43 10.81
CA ARG A 177 -1.85 0.63 12.20
C ARG A 177 -1.37 2.05 12.43
N TYR A 178 -0.56 2.61 11.54
CA TYR A 178 -0.10 4.00 11.63
C TYR A 178 -1.26 4.98 11.62
N LEU A 179 -2.22 4.79 10.72
CA LEU A 179 -3.41 5.63 10.67
C LEU A 179 -4.29 5.44 11.90
N SER A 180 -4.38 4.23 12.46
CA SER A 180 -5.09 3.98 13.72
C SER A 180 -4.48 4.76 14.87
N THR A 181 -3.14 4.75 14.98
CA THR A 181 -2.41 5.53 15.98
C THR A 181 -2.64 7.03 15.80
N LEU A 182 -2.53 7.54 14.57
CA LEU A 182 -2.73 8.96 14.25
C LEU A 182 -4.16 9.43 14.50
N LEU A 183 -5.16 8.60 14.21
CA LEU A 183 -6.58 8.92 14.36
C LEU A 183 -7.12 8.62 15.76
N GLY A 184 -6.36 7.91 16.61
CA GLY A 184 -6.79 7.48 17.94
C GLY A 184 -7.89 6.41 17.91
N VAL A 185 -7.96 5.59 16.86
CA VAL A 185 -8.95 4.51 16.71
C VAL A 185 -8.32 3.13 16.95
N PRO A 186 -9.10 2.10 17.33
CA PRO A 186 -8.56 0.75 17.49
C PRO A 186 -8.04 0.20 16.15
N SER A 187 -6.89 -0.47 16.14
CA SER A 187 -6.36 -1.15 14.93
C SER A 187 -6.99 -2.52 14.71
N GLY A 188 -7.04 -2.96 13.45
CA GLY A 188 -7.52 -4.29 13.05
C GLY A 188 -6.45 -5.38 13.15
N THR A 189 -5.20 -4.99 13.43
CA THR A 189 -4.04 -5.90 13.42
C THR A 189 -3.73 -6.52 14.79
N GLY A 190 -4.49 -6.16 15.84
CA GLY A 190 -4.19 -6.53 17.23
C GLY A 190 -2.94 -5.85 17.77
N SER A 191 -2.53 -6.20 19.00
CA SER A 191 -1.30 -5.68 19.65
C SER A 191 -0.05 -6.50 19.29
N GLY A 192 -0.21 -7.64 18.62
CA GLY A 192 0.90 -8.56 18.33
C GLY A 192 1.85 -8.04 17.26
N MET A 193 3.10 -8.49 17.32
CA MET A 193 4.05 -8.37 16.22
C MET A 193 3.57 -9.22 15.05
N LEU A 194 3.68 -8.69 13.83
CA LEU A 194 3.55 -9.56 12.66
C LEU A 194 4.78 -10.48 12.60
N PRO A 195 4.60 -11.77 12.33
CA PRO A 195 5.70 -12.71 12.19
C PRO A 195 6.46 -12.38 10.90
N PHE A 196 7.47 -11.54 11.06
CA PHE A 196 8.37 -11.09 10.01
C PHE A 196 9.79 -11.40 10.47
N ASP A 197 10.54 -12.14 9.66
CA ASP A 197 11.89 -12.55 9.99
C ASP A 197 12.86 -11.36 9.84
N ASP A 198 13.31 -10.80 10.97
CA ASP A 198 14.28 -9.69 11.01
C ASP A 198 15.66 -10.04 10.46
N THR A 199 15.94 -11.33 10.32
CA THR A 199 17.21 -11.83 9.80
C THR A 199 17.17 -12.07 8.31
N ALA A 200 16.04 -11.79 7.65
CA ALA A 200 15.92 -11.96 6.22
C ALA A 200 16.85 -10.98 5.45
N ASP A 201 17.81 -11.55 4.72
CA ASP A 201 18.84 -10.81 3.96
C ASP A 201 18.28 -9.82 2.93
N TRP A 202 17.02 -9.98 2.52
CA TRP A 202 16.35 -9.10 1.57
C TRP A 202 15.75 -7.85 2.22
N LEU A 203 15.80 -7.67 3.54
CA LEU A 203 15.23 -6.49 4.19
C LEU A 203 16.15 -5.28 4.13
N SER A 204 15.65 -4.19 3.56
CA SER A 204 16.37 -2.93 3.60
C SER A 204 16.47 -2.42 5.04
N PRO A 205 17.47 -1.57 5.36
CA PRO A 205 17.52 -0.88 6.66
C PRO A 205 16.24 -0.09 6.96
N GLU A 206 15.60 0.45 5.93
CA GLU A 206 14.33 1.17 6.05
C GLU A 206 13.17 0.25 6.41
N ASP A 207 13.10 -0.98 5.87
CA ASP A 207 12.06 -1.94 6.24
C ASP A 207 12.16 -2.35 7.71
N ARG A 208 13.38 -2.55 8.20
CA ARG A 208 13.65 -2.82 9.62
C ARG A 208 13.24 -1.64 10.50
N TYR A 209 13.58 -0.42 10.10
CA TYR A 209 13.15 0.79 10.80
C TYR A 209 11.61 0.87 10.88
N HIS A 210 10.92 0.67 9.76
CA HIS A 210 9.46 0.67 9.73
C HIS A 210 8.83 -0.47 10.54
N LYS A 211 9.50 -1.61 10.66
CA LYS A 211 9.03 -2.69 11.52
C LYS A 211 9.07 -2.26 12.99
N HIS A 212 10.16 -1.66 13.45
CA HIS A 212 10.23 -1.14 14.82
C HIS A 212 9.14 -0.10 15.09
N LEU A 213 8.91 0.82 14.14
CA LEU A 213 7.80 1.76 14.24
C LEU A 213 6.42 1.08 14.27
N TYR A 214 6.23 0.02 13.50
CA TYR A 214 5.01 -0.79 13.51
C TYR A 214 4.74 -1.43 14.87
N ASP A 215 5.78 -1.92 15.55
CA ASP A 215 5.68 -2.51 16.88
C ASP A 215 5.40 -1.44 17.95
N ILE A 216 6.13 -0.32 17.90
CA ILE A 216 5.88 0.85 18.78
C ILE A 216 4.44 1.34 18.63
N ALA A 217 3.95 1.47 17.40
CA ALA A 217 2.57 1.88 17.13
C ALA A 217 1.56 0.89 17.75
N GLY A 218 1.87 -0.41 17.74
CA GLY A 218 1.06 -1.44 18.38
C GLY A 218 1.00 -1.29 19.90
N LEU A 219 2.14 -1.00 20.54
CA LEU A 219 2.22 -0.75 21.98
C LEU A 219 1.45 0.52 22.38
N ILE A 220 1.59 1.60 21.60
CA ILE A 220 0.84 2.85 21.82
C ILE A 220 -0.67 2.59 21.71
N LEU A 221 -1.09 1.80 20.72
CA LEU A 221 -2.50 1.45 20.52
C LEU A 221 -3.02 0.60 21.68
N ALA A 222 -2.28 -0.40 22.13
CA ALA A 222 -2.67 -1.23 23.27
C ALA A 222 -2.88 -0.37 24.52
N ARG A 223 -1.90 0.48 24.86
CA ARG A 223 -2.01 1.47 25.95
C ARG A 223 -3.26 2.36 25.80
N ASN A 224 -3.55 2.83 24.59
CA ASN A 224 -4.70 3.70 24.34
C ASN A 224 -6.05 3.01 24.54
N GLN A 225 -6.09 1.68 24.57
CA GLN A 225 -7.30 0.90 24.86
C GLN A 225 -7.38 0.43 26.33
N GLU A 226 -6.34 0.67 27.13
CA GLU A 226 -6.32 0.39 28.57
C GLU A 226 -6.91 1.55 29.37
N ASP A 227 -7.36 1.27 30.61
CA ASP A 227 -7.81 2.29 31.54
C ASP A 227 -6.70 3.31 31.84
N TYR A 228 -7.06 4.60 31.85
CA TYR A 228 -6.12 5.73 31.91
C TYR A 228 -5.20 5.76 33.15
N THR A 229 -5.47 4.94 34.17
CA THR A 229 -4.82 4.91 35.48
C THR A 229 -3.30 4.73 35.43
N HIS A 230 -2.75 4.06 34.41
CA HIS A 230 -1.31 3.79 34.27
C HIS A 230 -0.70 4.31 32.96
N SER A 231 -1.40 5.20 32.25
CA SER A 231 -0.99 5.68 30.92
C SER A 231 0.42 6.32 30.88
N PHE A 232 0.79 7.09 31.91
CA PHE A 232 2.12 7.70 32.01
C PHE A 232 3.23 6.66 32.17
N SER A 233 3.10 5.74 33.14
CA SER A 233 4.09 4.68 33.39
C SER A 233 4.24 3.75 32.19
N THR A 234 3.14 3.37 31.53
CA THR A 234 3.19 2.53 30.33
C THR A 234 3.91 3.25 29.18
N THR A 235 3.73 4.57 29.04
CA THR A 235 4.44 5.37 28.03
C THR A 235 5.94 5.39 28.29
N GLN A 236 6.36 5.55 29.54
CA GLN A 236 7.77 5.50 29.91
C GLN A 236 8.39 4.13 29.59
N ILE A 237 7.70 3.03 29.92
CA ILE A 237 8.15 1.67 29.61
C ILE A 237 8.32 1.46 28.10
N ILE A 238 7.40 1.99 27.28
CA ILE A 238 7.54 1.90 25.82
C ILE A 238 8.83 2.60 25.38
N GLY A 239 9.09 3.83 25.86
CA GLY A 239 10.28 4.59 25.49
C GLY A 239 11.61 4.03 26.00
N GLU A 240 11.61 3.25 27.09
CA GLU A 240 12.82 2.61 27.64
C GLU A 240 13.16 1.27 26.96
N LYS A 241 12.18 0.61 26.32
CA LYS A 241 12.33 -0.74 25.73
C LYS A 241 12.57 -0.75 24.21
N THR A 242 12.43 0.38 23.55
CA THR A 242 12.55 0.56 22.09
C THR A 242 13.68 1.51 21.75
#